data_AF-A0A9W7JA09-F1
#
_entry.id   AF-A0A9W7JA09-F1
#
_cell.length_a   1.000
_cell.length_b   1.000
_cell.length_c   1.000
_cell.angle_alpha   90.00
_cell.angle_beta   90.00
_cell.angle_gamma   90.00
#
_symmetry.space_group_name_H-M   'P 1'
#
loop_
_entity.id
_entity.type
_entity.pdbx_description
1 polymer ?
#
loop_
_entity_poly.entity_id
_entity_poly.type
_entity_poly.pdbx_seq_one_letter_code
_entity_poly.pdbx_strand_id
1 'polypeptide(L)'
;MAGQQQWTKILPRPITKALLVLQIKHVNRRQVPHLGIPLPCSRPHAPAPPPNPPPLPPRPNHHRRCHPPKPLLPLSPPFFHHSPRPPFPFSPFHPSRRRKRQRPRPLRQPPHAKLHDPILNWFNSHPNPPVAIVSDFFLGWTQHLAHQLNIPRLAFFPSGAFFASIDDYIWNNVQQLKPLDEVELSPLPGSPVFKSCHLPSLFRLYVKSDPDWEIVKDLKLANTKSWGFVFNSFEAMEGEYMDYLKKTLNHDRIFRVGPLNLAGLGNSGSGSNPNDRVLTWLDGCPKESVVYVCFGSQKLLKRDQIEALAVGLEKSGTRFVWVVKTGKQGDGFGIVPDGFEERVAGRGMVIREWVSQVSILSHEAVGGFLSHCGWNSVLEGVVGGVMILAWPMEADQFVNARLLVEEMRVAVRVCEGHDSVPDPDELGRVIGESMREMGGLKGKAKELKERALEAVTNEGSSVRNLVRFVGKLRKLQSHT
;
A
#
# COMPACT_ATOMS: atom_id res chain seq x y z
N MET A 1 2.60 -9.75 0.63
CA MET A 1 2.23 -11.02 -0.02
C MET A 1 1.10 -10.90 -1.05
N ALA A 2 0.20 -9.90 -0.99
CA ALA A 2 -1.00 -9.85 -1.83
C ALA A 2 -0.81 -9.54 -3.34
N GLY A 3 0.31 -8.91 -3.75
CA GLY A 3 0.46 -8.38 -5.11
C GLY A 3 0.48 -9.43 -6.24
N GLN A 4 1.46 -10.35 -6.24
CA GLN A 4 1.61 -11.33 -7.32
C GLN A 4 0.43 -12.30 -7.48
N GLN A 5 -0.42 -12.46 -6.46
CA GLN A 5 -1.60 -13.31 -6.53
C GLN A 5 -2.77 -12.68 -7.29
N GLN A 6 -2.74 -11.37 -7.56
CA GLN A 6 -3.84 -10.68 -8.23
C GLN A 6 -3.98 -11.13 -9.68
N TRP A 7 -2.92 -11.05 -10.49
CA TRP A 7 -3.01 -11.31 -11.95
C TRP A 7 -3.39 -12.74 -12.33
N THR A 8 -2.88 -13.75 -11.61
CA THR A 8 -3.22 -15.16 -11.85
C THR A 8 -4.66 -15.52 -11.47
N LYS A 9 -5.33 -14.68 -10.66
CA LYS A 9 -6.75 -14.83 -10.28
C LYS A 9 -7.69 -14.09 -11.23
N ILE A 10 -7.19 -13.08 -11.97
CA ILE A 10 -8.00 -12.18 -12.80
C ILE A 10 -8.06 -12.63 -14.26
N LEU A 11 -7.00 -13.26 -14.78
CA LEU A 11 -6.90 -13.60 -16.19
C LEU A 11 -7.06 -15.11 -16.44
N PRO A 12 -7.90 -15.54 -17.41
CA PRO A 12 -7.99 -16.95 -17.80
C PRO A 12 -6.61 -17.53 -18.19
N ARG A 13 -6.35 -18.79 -17.82
CA ARG A 13 -5.06 -19.50 -18.02
C ARG A 13 -4.43 -19.35 -19.42
N PRO A 14 -5.18 -19.33 -20.54
CA PRO A 14 -4.59 -19.14 -21.87
C PRO A 14 -3.95 -17.75 -22.05
N ILE A 15 -4.53 -16.71 -21.45
CA ILE A 15 -4.07 -15.32 -21.57
C ILE A 15 -2.86 -15.08 -20.67
N THR A 16 -2.80 -15.74 -19.51
CA THR A 16 -1.65 -15.64 -18.60
C THR A 16 -0.37 -16.21 -19.21
N LYS A 17 -0.46 -17.14 -20.17
CA LYS A 17 0.70 -17.65 -20.92
C LYS A 17 1.21 -16.68 -21.98
N ALA A 18 0.36 -15.76 -22.45
CA ALA A 18 0.68 -14.78 -23.49
C ALA A 18 1.20 -13.44 -22.92
N LEU A 19 1.35 -13.32 -21.60
CA LEU A 19 1.77 -12.09 -20.92
C LEU A 19 3.02 -12.31 -20.07
N LEU A 20 3.95 -11.36 -20.15
CA LEU A 20 5.00 -11.22 -19.14
C LEU A 20 4.51 -10.31 -18.03
N VAL A 21 4.23 -10.86 -16.84
CA VAL A 21 3.76 -10.08 -15.68
C VAL A 21 4.91 -9.81 -14.70
N LEU A 22 5.26 -8.53 -14.53
CA LEU A 22 6.31 -8.08 -13.60
C LEU A 22 5.71 -7.19 -12.51
N GLN A 23 5.74 -7.67 -11.25
CA GLN A 23 5.18 -6.93 -10.13
C GLN A 23 6.14 -6.92 -8.94
N ILE A 24 6.26 -5.76 -8.29
CA ILE A 24 7.10 -5.61 -7.10
C ILE A 24 6.36 -6.24 -5.90
N LYS A 25 6.90 -7.35 -5.37
CA LYS A 25 6.30 -8.04 -4.21
C LYS A 25 6.63 -7.36 -2.88
N HIS A 26 7.74 -6.63 -2.81
CA HIS A 26 8.22 -5.87 -1.64
C HIS A 26 9.20 -4.78 -2.06
N VAL A 27 8.93 -3.52 -1.71
CA VAL A 27 9.97 -2.48 -1.66
C VAL A 27 10.75 -2.71 -0.36
N ASN A 28 11.98 -3.21 -0.46
CA ASN A 28 12.79 -3.48 0.72
C ASN A 28 13.28 -2.15 1.33
N ARG A 29 13.07 -1.92 2.64
CA ARG A 29 13.47 -0.70 3.37
C ARG A 29 14.93 -0.29 3.17
N ARG A 30 15.82 -1.20 2.77
CA ARG A 30 17.24 -0.91 2.50
C ARG A 30 17.51 -0.18 1.18
N GLN A 31 16.52 -0.07 0.30
CA GLN A 31 16.61 0.69 -0.97
C GLN A 31 15.92 2.06 -0.89
N VAL A 32 15.19 2.32 0.19
CA VAL A 32 14.67 3.65 0.53
C VAL A 32 15.58 4.23 1.61
N PRO A 33 16.42 5.22 1.28
CA PRO A 33 17.34 5.76 2.26
C PRO A 33 16.59 6.39 3.44
N HIS A 34 16.94 5.93 4.65
CA HIS A 34 16.41 6.44 5.92
C HIS A 34 16.59 7.96 6.00
N LEU A 35 15.47 8.69 5.94
CA LEU A 35 15.43 10.13 6.15
C LEU A 35 15.37 10.41 7.65
N GLY A 36 16.54 10.56 8.27
CA GLY A 36 16.68 11.16 9.60
C GLY A 36 16.96 12.65 9.51
N ILE A 37 16.16 13.38 8.73
CA ILE A 37 16.25 14.84 8.58
C ILE A 37 14.95 15.43 9.11
N PRO A 38 14.97 16.32 10.12
CA PRO A 38 13.77 17.06 10.51
C PRO A 38 13.34 17.93 9.33
N LEU A 39 12.15 17.65 8.79
CA LEU A 39 11.46 18.57 7.90
C LEU A 39 10.87 19.68 8.77
N PRO A 40 11.12 20.97 8.48
CA PRO A 40 10.61 22.05 9.30
C PRO A 40 9.10 22.20 9.06
N CYS A 41 8.32 21.59 9.94
CA CYS A 41 6.97 22.05 10.24
C CYS A 41 6.92 22.29 11.75
N SER A 42 7.05 23.57 12.11
CA SER A 42 6.59 24.26 13.32
C SER A 42 6.58 23.45 14.63
N ARG A 43 7.53 23.73 15.53
CA ARG A 43 7.36 23.54 16.99
C ARG A 43 7.63 24.86 17.71
N PRO A 44 6.75 25.33 18.61
CA PRO A 44 7.10 26.37 19.56
C PRO A 44 8.04 25.82 20.64
N HIS A 45 8.96 26.66 21.10
CA HIS A 45 10.04 26.33 22.03
C HIS A 45 9.53 25.82 23.39
N ALA A 46 10.10 24.72 23.87
CA ALA A 46 10.04 24.30 25.28
C ALA A 46 11.47 24.05 25.81
N PRO A 47 11.78 24.40 27.07
CA PRO A 47 13.14 24.39 27.62
C PRO A 47 13.63 22.98 28.01
N ALA A 48 14.96 22.84 28.09
CA ALA A 48 15.69 21.57 28.18
C ALA A 48 15.52 20.83 29.54
N PRO A 49 15.52 19.48 29.54
CA PRO A 49 15.51 18.68 30.77
C PRO A 49 16.93 18.42 31.33
N PRO A 50 17.08 18.20 32.65
CA PRO A 50 18.34 17.89 33.33
C PRO A 50 18.81 16.43 33.17
N PRO A 51 20.08 16.10 33.48
CA PRO A 51 20.71 14.83 33.10
C PRO A 51 20.38 13.64 34.03
N ASN A 52 20.38 12.42 33.46
CA ASN A 52 20.09 11.16 34.14
C ASN A 52 21.28 10.60 34.96
N PRO A 53 21.01 9.83 36.05
CA PRO A 53 22.02 9.17 36.89
C PRO A 53 22.55 7.83 36.33
N PRO A 54 23.66 7.28 36.89
CA PRO A 54 24.46 6.20 36.30
C PRO A 54 23.95 4.76 36.56
N PRO A 55 24.44 3.75 35.82
CA PRO A 55 23.83 2.41 35.75
C PRO A 55 24.32 1.44 36.86
N LEU A 56 23.43 0.51 37.24
CA LEU A 56 23.70 -0.59 38.17
C LEU A 56 24.14 -1.89 37.45
N PRO A 57 24.86 -2.81 38.14
CA PRO A 57 25.66 -3.89 37.53
C PRO A 57 24.91 -5.24 37.34
N PRO A 58 25.46 -6.19 36.55
CA PRO A 58 24.76 -7.39 36.10
C PRO A 58 25.07 -8.65 36.93
N ARG A 59 24.14 -9.61 36.99
CA ARG A 59 24.32 -11.01 37.46
C ARG A 59 23.23 -11.93 36.84
N PRO A 60 23.37 -13.27 36.83
CA PRO A 60 24.18 -14.02 35.87
C PRO A 60 23.40 -15.16 35.16
N ASN A 61 24.04 -15.74 34.14
CA ASN A 61 23.59 -16.90 33.37
C ASN A 61 23.38 -18.17 34.20
N HIS A 62 22.33 -18.93 33.89
CA HIS A 62 22.33 -20.38 34.05
C HIS A 62 21.91 -21.10 32.75
N HIS A 63 22.75 -22.08 32.40
CA HIS A 63 22.65 -23.03 31.32
C HIS A 63 21.36 -23.86 31.35
N ARG A 64 20.88 -24.30 30.16
CA ARG A 64 21.03 -25.70 29.70
C ARG A 64 20.46 -25.91 28.30
N ARG A 65 21.25 -26.59 27.47
CA ARG A 65 20.88 -27.14 26.16
C ARG A 65 20.08 -28.43 26.36
N CYS A 66 19.02 -28.62 25.57
CA CYS A 66 18.50 -29.92 25.17
C CYS A 66 18.02 -29.84 23.71
N HIS A 67 18.63 -30.63 22.81
CA HIS A 67 18.02 -31.14 21.56
C HIS A 67 17.31 -32.47 21.91
N PRO A 68 16.30 -33.02 21.19
CA PRO A 68 16.21 -33.21 19.71
C PRO A 68 14.72 -33.15 19.21
N PRO A 69 14.22 -33.85 18.15
CA PRO A 69 14.78 -34.37 16.88
C PRO A 69 14.08 -33.79 15.62
N LYS A 70 14.60 -34.14 14.42
CA LYS A 70 14.02 -33.85 13.10
C LYS A 70 12.68 -34.58 12.89
N PRO A 71 11.67 -33.97 12.23
CA PRO A 71 10.57 -34.73 11.64
C PRO A 71 10.82 -35.10 10.18
N LEU A 72 10.36 -36.32 9.88
CA LEU A 72 10.24 -36.93 8.56
C LEU A 72 9.18 -36.21 7.69
N LEU A 73 9.40 -36.28 6.39
CA LEU A 73 8.51 -35.85 5.31
C LEU A 73 7.12 -36.50 5.40
N PRO A 74 6.05 -35.77 5.04
CA PRO A 74 4.91 -36.35 4.36
C PRO A 74 4.87 -35.90 2.90
N LEU A 75 4.88 -36.89 2.01
CA LEU A 75 4.55 -36.77 0.60
C LEU A 75 3.09 -36.33 0.44
N SER A 76 2.85 -35.30 -0.37
CA SER A 76 1.55 -34.96 -0.97
C SER A 76 1.80 -34.17 -2.27
N PRO A 77 0.91 -34.28 -3.27
CA PRO A 77 1.28 -34.40 -4.68
C PRO A 77 1.59 -33.07 -5.41
N PRO A 78 2.36 -33.10 -6.52
CA PRO A 78 2.85 -31.91 -7.20
C PRO A 78 1.91 -31.52 -8.36
N PHE A 79 0.98 -30.58 -8.17
CA PHE A 79 0.28 -29.99 -9.33
C PHE A 79 -0.08 -28.52 -9.14
N PHE A 80 0.92 -27.63 -9.15
CA PHE A 80 0.71 -26.20 -9.51
C PHE A 80 2.00 -25.55 -10.02
N HIS A 81 2.42 -25.86 -11.26
CA HIS A 81 3.47 -25.08 -11.92
C HIS A 81 3.30 -25.06 -13.44
N HIS A 82 2.43 -24.21 -13.99
CA HIS A 82 2.53 -23.80 -15.40
C HIS A 82 2.13 -22.33 -15.59
N SER A 83 2.96 -21.43 -15.08
CA SER A 83 3.16 -20.09 -15.65
C SER A 83 4.63 -20.03 -16.07
N PRO A 84 4.99 -19.48 -17.24
CA PRO A 84 6.39 -19.30 -17.59
C PRO A 84 7.07 -18.45 -16.51
N ARG A 85 8.00 -19.03 -15.77
CA ARG A 85 8.82 -18.33 -14.77
C ARG A 85 10.25 -18.25 -15.32
N PRO A 86 10.85 -17.05 -15.39
CA PRO A 86 12.26 -16.96 -15.74
C PRO A 86 13.13 -17.56 -14.62
N PRO A 87 14.32 -18.10 -14.95
CA PRO A 87 15.27 -18.58 -13.95
C PRO A 87 15.91 -17.37 -13.24
N PHE A 88 15.71 -17.25 -11.93
CA PHE A 88 16.35 -16.20 -11.11
C PHE A 88 17.59 -16.76 -10.40
N PRO A 89 18.77 -16.12 -10.48
CA PRO A 89 19.87 -16.43 -9.58
C PRO A 89 19.67 -15.73 -8.23
N PHE A 90 19.82 -16.48 -7.13
CA PHE A 90 20.00 -15.90 -5.79
C PHE A 90 21.36 -15.19 -5.74
N SER A 91 21.38 -13.90 -5.42
CA SER A 91 22.64 -13.15 -5.26
C SER A 91 23.19 -13.29 -3.83
N PRO A 92 24.50 -13.56 -3.62
CA PRO A 92 25.07 -13.82 -2.31
C PRO A 92 25.34 -12.54 -1.50
N PHE A 93 25.31 -12.70 -0.18
CA PHE A 93 25.55 -11.68 0.85
C PHE A 93 27.00 -11.14 0.83
N HIS A 94 27.17 -9.85 1.12
CA HIS A 94 28.44 -9.27 1.61
C HIS A 94 28.20 -8.43 2.89
N PRO A 95 29.13 -8.41 3.87
CA PRO A 95 28.88 -7.91 5.22
C PRO A 95 29.03 -6.40 5.35
N SER A 96 28.40 -5.88 6.41
CA SER A 96 28.18 -4.47 6.74
C SER A 96 29.46 -3.66 6.98
N ARG A 97 29.62 -2.54 6.25
CA ARG A 97 30.44 -1.39 6.67
C ARG A 97 29.54 -0.24 7.13
N ARG A 98 29.83 0.31 8.31
CA ARG A 98 29.19 1.51 8.89
C ARG A 98 29.26 2.68 7.91
N ARG A 99 28.11 3.28 7.55
CA ARG A 99 28.02 4.48 6.71
C ARG A 99 27.78 5.73 7.55
N LYS A 100 28.64 6.74 7.37
CA LYS A 100 28.42 8.14 7.78
C LYS A 100 27.18 8.70 7.06
N ARG A 101 26.44 9.61 7.72
CA ARG A 101 25.25 10.31 7.20
C ARG A 101 25.55 10.95 5.83
N GLN A 102 25.05 10.35 4.75
CA GLN A 102 24.97 10.94 3.41
C GLN A 102 23.50 11.01 2.99
N ARG A 103 23.15 12.03 2.19
CA ARG A 103 21.79 12.18 1.65
C ARG A 103 21.41 10.93 0.83
N PRO A 104 20.13 10.52 0.85
CA PRO A 104 19.53 9.63 -0.14
C PRO A 104 20.07 9.80 -1.56
N ARG A 105 20.72 8.79 -2.12
CA ARG A 105 20.95 8.71 -3.58
C ARG A 105 20.10 7.58 -4.13
N PRO A 106 19.36 7.78 -5.24
CA PRO A 106 18.77 6.67 -5.98
C PRO A 106 19.91 5.74 -6.44
N LEU A 107 19.64 4.45 -6.59
CA LEU A 107 20.65 3.52 -7.11
C LEU A 107 20.86 3.78 -8.60
N ARG A 108 22.14 3.85 -9.03
CA ARG A 108 22.62 4.08 -10.41
C ARG A 108 21.90 3.26 -11.49
N GLN A 109 21.35 2.12 -11.10
CA GLN A 109 20.24 1.44 -11.79
C GLN A 109 19.31 0.88 -10.72
N PRO A 110 17.97 0.94 -10.88
CA PRO A 110 17.07 0.19 -10.03
C PRO A 110 17.50 -1.28 -10.06
N PRO A 111 17.60 -2.00 -8.93
CA PRO A 111 18.03 -3.40 -8.92
C PRO A 111 17.22 -4.31 -9.87
N HIS A 112 15.99 -3.91 -10.17
CA HIS A 112 15.10 -4.59 -11.11
C HIS A 112 15.46 -4.36 -12.59
N ALA A 113 16.15 -3.27 -12.95
CA ALA A 113 16.61 -3.03 -14.32
C ALA A 113 17.69 -4.02 -14.75
N LYS A 114 18.39 -4.67 -13.79
CA LYS A 114 19.28 -5.80 -14.07
C LYS A 114 18.57 -7.04 -14.63
N LEU A 115 17.23 -7.07 -14.57
CA LEU A 115 16.42 -8.11 -15.19
C LEU A 115 16.21 -7.87 -16.69
N HIS A 116 16.64 -6.73 -17.22
CA HIS A 116 16.51 -6.39 -18.63
C HIS A 116 17.08 -7.46 -19.55
N ASP A 117 18.40 -7.68 -19.52
CA ASP A 117 19.06 -8.63 -20.42
C ASP A 117 18.62 -10.09 -20.19
N PRO A 118 18.45 -10.57 -18.94
CA PRO A 118 17.89 -11.90 -18.71
C PRO A 118 16.50 -12.09 -19.34
N ILE A 119 15.62 -11.08 -19.27
CA ILE A 119 14.27 -11.17 -19.84
C ILE A 119 14.32 -11.07 -21.37
N LEU A 120 15.15 -10.19 -21.92
CA LEU A 120 15.36 -10.06 -23.36
C LEU A 120 15.86 -11.38 -23.97
N ASN A 121 16.90 -11.96 -23.38
CA ASN A 121 17.47 -13.23 -23.83
C ASN A 121 16.44 -14.36 -23.72
N TRP A 122 15.72 -14.45 -22.59
CA TRP A 122 14.65 -15.43 -22.41
C TRP A 122 13.57 -15.29 -23.48
N PHE A 123 13.09 -14.07 -23.73
CA PHE A 123 12.05 -13.78 -24.71
C PHE A 123 12.46 -14.25 -26.11
N ASN A 124 13.67 -13.89 -26.55
CA ASN A 124 14.19 -14.26 -27.88
C ASN A 124 14.41 -15.76 -28.04
N SER A 125 14.70 -16.48 -26.95
CA SER A 125 14.87 -17.93 -26.95
C SER A 125 13.58 -18.73 -26.79
N HIS A 126 12.46 -18.08 -26.47
CA HIS A 126 11.23 -18.78 -26.12
C HIS A 126 10.49 -19.22 -27.40
N PRO A 127 10.07 -20.49 -27.53
CA PRO A 127 9.32 -20.96 -28.71
C PRO A 127 7.92 -20.32 -28.89
N ASN A 128 7.42 -19.61 -27.89
CA ASN A 128 6.13 -18.93 -27.93
C ASN A 128 6.19 -17.73 -26.96
N PRO A 129 6.88 -16.65 -27.36
CA PRO A 129 7.12 -15.53 -26.46
C PRO A 129 5.82 -14.75 -26.16
N PRO A 130 5.75 -14.05 -25.02
CA PRO A 130 4.61 -13.20 -24.70
C PRO A 130 4.32 -12.13 -25.77
N VAL A 131 3.05 -11.78 -25.95
CA VAL A 131 2.64 -10.74 -26.93
C VAL A 131 2.47 -9.36 -26.30
N ALA A 132 2.61 -9.26 -24.97
CA ALA A 132 2.59 -7.99 -24.24
C ALA A 132 3.29 -8.11 -22.88
N ILE A 133 3.76 -6.98 -22.36
CA ILE A 133 4.26 -6.86 -20.99
C ILE A 133 3.20 -6.19 -20.12
N VAL A 134 2.88 -6.78 -18.97
CA VAL A 134 2.11 -6.10 -17.92
C VAL A 134 3.04 -5.89 -16.75
N SER A 135 3.30 -4.64 -16.37
CA SER A 135 4.25 -4.36 -15.30
C SER A 135 3.80 -3.25 -14.39
N ASP A 136 4.14 -3.39 -13.11
CA ASP A 136 3.94 -2.36 -12.10
C ASP A 136 4.51 -1.00 -12.56
N PHE A 137 3.82 0.10 -12.25
CA PHE A 137 4.22 1.46 -12.64
C PHE A 137 5.59 1.88 -12.09
N PHE A 138 6.10 1.24 -11.04
CA PHE A 138 7.48 1.43 -10.58
C PHE A 138 8.54 0.89 -11.56
N LEU A 139 8.14 -0.02 -12.45
CA LEU A 139 9.01 -0.67 -13.42
C LEU A 139 8.95 0.02 -14.79
N GLY A 140 9.00 1.35 -14.84
CA GLY A 140 8.93 2.12 -16.08
C GLY A 140 9.96 1.70 -17.15
N TRP A 141 11.10 1.14 -16.75
CA TRP A 141 12.14 0.63 -17.66
C TRP A 141 11.63 -0.48 -18.59
N THR A 142 10.58 -1.21 -18.18
CA THR A 142 10.01 -2.26 -19.02
C THR A 142 9.31 -1.69 -20.25
N GLN A 143 9.04 -0.38 -20.30
CA GLN A 143 8.59 0.30 -21.52
C GLN A 143 9.67 0.29 -22.59
N HIS A 144 10.92 0.53 -22.19
CA HIS A 144 12.06 0.50 -23.11
C HIS A 144 12.30 -0.93 -23.61
N LEU A 145 12.19 -1.92 -22.72
CA LEU A 145 12.24 -3.33 -23.09
C LEU A 145 11.10 -3.70 -24.06
N ALA A 146 9.87 -3.26 -23.80
CA ALA A 146 8.73 -3.52 -24.67
C ALA A 146 8.94 -2.95 -26.07
N HIS A 147 9.52 -1.75 -26.17
CA HIS A 147 9.91 -1.13 -27.43
C HIS A 147 10.98 -1.95 -28.18
N GLN A 148 12.02 -2.41 -27.48
CA GLN A 148 13.05 -3.28 -28.08
C GLN A 148 12.50 -4.62 -28.59
N LEU A 149 11.54 -5.19 -27.86
CA LEU A 149 10.86 -6.43 -28.22
C LEU A 149 9.73 -6.24 -29.24
N ASN A 150 9.44 -4.99 -29.62
CA ASN A 150 8.32 -4.62 -30.50
C ASN A 150 6.95 -5.18 -30.04
N ILE A 151 6.69 -5.16 -28.73
CA ILE A 151 5.41 -5.55 -28.12
C ILE A 151 4.84 -4.44 -27.23
N PRO A 152 3.51 -4.37 -27.03
CA PRO A 152 2.92 -3.38 -26.16
C PRO A 152 3.22 -3.65 -24.68
N ARG A 153 3.39 -2.56 -23.91
CA ARG A 153 3.39 -2.59 -22.45
C ARG A 153 2.10 -2.02 -21.90
N LEU A 154 1.55 -2.66 -20.87
CA LEU A 154 0.56 -2.09 -19.98
C LEU A 154 1.17 -1.77 -18.61
N ALA A 155 0.95 -0.54 -18.15
CA ALA A 155 1.30 -0.14 -16.80
C ALA A 155 0.19 -0.55 -15.83
N PHE A 156 0.55 -1.37 -14.85
CA PHE A 156 -0.33 -1.71 -13.74
C PHE A 156 -0.14 -0.74 -12.60
N PHE A 157 -1.24 -0.12 -12.19
CA PHE A 157 -1.30 0.75 -11.03
C PHE A 157 -2.02 0.01 -9.89
N PRO A 158 -1.28 -0.49 -8.89
CA PRO A 158 -1.84 -0.95 -7.62
C PRO A 158 -2.20 0.23 -6.69
N SER A 159 -2.13 1.47 -7.19
CA SER A 159 -2.65 2.71 -6.60
C SER A 159 -3.87 3.22 -7.39
N GLY A 160 -4.52 4.26 -6.90
CA GLY A 160 -5.69 4.87 -7.54
C GLY A 160 -5.38 5.62 -8.84
N ALA A 161 -6.40 5.78 -9.68
CA ALA A 161 -6.34 6.61 -10.88
C ALA A 161 -6.14 8.10 -10.56
N PHE A 162 -6.63 8.59 -9.42
CA PHE A 162 -6.37 9.95 -8.97
C PHE A 162 -4.88 10.19 -8.78
N PHE A 163 -4.19 9.30 -8.06
CA PHE A 163 -2.75 9.36 -7.90
C PHE A 163 -2.01 9.28 -9.24
N ALA A 164 -2.44 8.42 -10.17
CA ALA A 164 -1.81 8.33 -11.48
C ALA A 164 -1.95 9.63 -12.30
N SER A 165 -3.09 10.30 -12.24
CA SER A 165 -3.32 11.62 -12.86
C SER A 165 -2.40 12.69 -12.27
N ILE A 166 -2.23 12.70 -10.94
CA ILE A 166 -1.30 13.62 -10.26
C ILE A 166 0.13 13.31 -10.69
N ASP A 167 0.52 12.04 -10.61
CA ASP A 167 1.88 11.59 -10.90
C ASP A 167 2.29 11.92 -12.34
N ASP A 168 1.41 11.67 -13.32
CA ASP A 168 1.61 12.09 -14.71
C ASP A 168 1.84 13.61 -14.81
N TYR A 169 0.92 14.40 -14.25
CA TYR A 169 1.00 15.86 -14.35
C TYR A 169 2.26 16.44 -13.69
N ILE A 170 2.59 16.00 -12.47
CA ILE A 170 3.74 16.56 -11.73
C ILE A 170 5.07 16.22 -12.39
N TRP A 171 5.23 15.03 -12.98
CA TRP A 171 6.49 14.65 -13.62
C TRP A 171 6.70 15.36 -14.96
N ASN A 172 5.62 15.63 -15.71
CA ASN A 172 5.68 16.47 -16.91
C ASN A 172 6.01 17.93 -16.59
N ASN A 173 5.59 18.42 -15.42
CA ASN A 173 5.76 19.84 -15.01
C ASN A 173 6.76 20.04 -13.87
N VAL A 174 7.65 19.07 -13.63
CA VAL A 174 8.50 19.02 -12.42
C VAL A 174 9.35 20.28 -12.18
N GLN A 175 9.77 20.95 -13.25
CA GLN A 175 10.59 22.16 -13.14
C GLN A 175 9.80 23.36 -12.61
N GLN A 176 8.51 23.45 -12.96
CA GLN A 176 7.64 24.55 -12.59
C GLN A 176 7.03 24.34 -11.20
N LEU A 177 6.68 23.09 -10.87
CA LEU A 177 5.91 22.78 -9.66
C LEU A 177 6.80 22.52 -8.44
N LYS A 178 8.01 21.99 -8.62
CA LYS A 178 8.88 21.63 -7.50
C LYS A 178 9.26 22.81 -6.57
N PRO A 179 9.47 24.04 -7.06
CA PRO A 179 9.76 25.19 -6.19
C PRO A 179 8.59 25.65 -5.32
N LEU A 180 7.36 25.19 -5.60
CA LEU A 180 6.16 25.65 -4.92
C LEU A 180 5.94 24.94 -3.59
N ASP A 181 5.48 25.68 -2.59
CA ASP A 181 5.07 25.14 -1.29
C ASP A 181 3.66 24.53 -1.34
N GLU A 182 2.82 25.04 -2.23
CA GLU A 182 1.50 24.49 -2.55
C GLU A 182 1.35 24.38 -4.08
N VAL A 183 0.85 23.24 -4.53
CA VAL A 183 0.72 22.89 -5.94
C VAL A 183 -0.75 22.73 -6.25
N GLU A 184 -1.29 23.65 -7.04
CA GLU A 184 -2.59 23.53 -7.67
C GLU A 184 -2.46 22.69 -8.95
N LEU A 185 -3.30 21.66 -9.07
CA LEU A 185 -3.32 20.75 -10.21
C LEU A 185 -4.50 21.08 -11.12
N SER A 186 -4.54 22.32 -11.63
CA SER A 186 -5.71 22.90 -12.32
C SER A 186 -6.29 22.06 -13.48
N PRO A 187 -5.51 21.28 -14.25
CA PRO A 187 -6.07 20.43 -15.30
C PRO A 187 -6.84 19.21 -14.80
N LEU A 188 -6.62 18.78 -13.56
CA LEU A 188 -7.32 17.62 -12.99
C LEU A 188 -8.75 18.00 -12.58
N PRO A 189 -9.68 17.03 -12.56
CA PRO A 189 -11.02 17.24 -12.01
C PRO A 189 -10.97 17.91 -10.63
N GLY A 190 -11.73 19.01 -10.46
CA GLY A 190 -11.82 19.74 -9.20
C GLY A 190 -10.59 20.59 -8.81
N SER A 191 -9.59 20.73 -9.70
CA SER A 191 -8.38 21.56 -9.49
C SER A 191 -7.75 21.41 -8.09
N PRO A 192 -7.41 20.18 -7.65
CA PRO A 192 -7.02 19.95 -6.27
C PRO A 192 -5.69 20.63 -5.93
N VAL A 193 -5.63 21.18 -4.72
CA VAL A 193 -4.43 21.84 -4.17
C VAL A 193 -3.78 20.92 -3.15
N PHE A 194 -2.48 20.65 -3.33
CA PHE A 194 -1.68 19.86 -2.39
C PHE A 194 -0.51 20.69 -1.85
N LYS A 195 -0.31 20.64 -0.53
CA LYS A 195 0.98 21.03 0.05
C LYS A 195 2.09 20.20 -0.59
N SER A 196 3.23 20.82 -0.84
CA SER A 196 4.41 20.18 -1.42
C SER A 196 4.80 18.93 -0.63
N CYS A 197 4.68 18.95 0.70
CA CYS A 197 4.95 17.79 1.56
C CYS A 197 3.99 16.60 1.41
N HIS A 198 2.79 16.81 0.85
CA HIS A 198 1.78 15.78 0.56
C HIS A 198 2.00 15.12 -0.80
N LEU A 199 2.84 15.70 -1.66
CA LEU A 199 3.21 15.10 -2.94
C LEU A 199 4.16 13.89 -2.77
N PRO A 200 4.21 12.99 -3.77
CA PRO A 200 4.98 11.76 -3.67
C PRO A 200 6.46 12.02 -3.38
N SER A 201 7.07 11.23 -2.50
CA SER A 201 8.45 11.47 -2.03
C SER A 201 9.49 11.50 -3.16
N LEU A 202 9.32 10.70 -4.21
CA LEU A 202 10.21 10.72 -5.38
C LEU A 202 10.19 12.07 -6.10
N PHE A 203 9.03 12.70 -6.19
CA PHE A 203 8.91 14.05 -6.76
C PHE A 203 9.60 15.09 -5.85
N ARG A 204 9.32 15.03 -4.54
CA ARG A 204 9.89 15.98 -3.55
C ARG A 204 11.41 15.93 -3.48
N LEU A 205 11.98 14.74 -3.60
CA LEU A 205 13.42 14.51 -3.50
C LEU A 205 14.19 14.68 -4.82
N TYR A 206 13.48 14.83 -5.95
CA TYR A 206 14.09 14.95 -7.28
C TYR A 206 15.15 16.06 -7.34
N VAL A 207 16.34 15.77 -7.89
CA VAL A 207 17.39 16.77 -8.11
C VAL A 207 17.63 16.89 -9.61
N LYS A 208 17.40 18.08 -10.16
CA LYS A 208 17.64 18.35 -11.58
C LYS A 208 19.12 18.10 -11.92
N SER A 209 19.35 17.48 -13.09
CA SER A 209 20.69 17.23 -13.62
C SER A 209 21.53 16.23 -12.82
N ASP A 210 20.99 15.66 -11.73
CA ASP A 210 21.59 14.52 -11.07
C ASP A 210 21.26 13.25 -11.89
N PRO A 211 22.27 12.47 -12.36
CA PRO A 211 22.03 11.35 -13.26
C PRO A 211 21.07 10.29 -12.70
N ASP A 212 21.12 10.02 -11.39
CA ASP A 212 20.27 9.01 -10.77
C ASP A 212 18.80 9.50 -10.72
N TRP A 213 18.59 10.80 -10.52
CA TRP A 213 17.26 11.42 -10.53
C TRP A 213 16.67 11.62 -11.92
N GLU A 214 17.50 11.89 -12.94
CA GLU A 214 17.01 11.92 -14.33
C GLU A 214 16.56 10.52 -14.79
N ILE A 215 17.22 9.45 -14.33
CA ILE A 215 16.72 8.08 -14.52
C ILE A 215 15.35 7.92 -13.87
N VAL A 216 15.18 8.34 -12.60
CA VAL A 216 13.87 8.25 -11.93
C VAL A 216 12.80 9.00 -12.71
N LYS A 217 13.08 10.22 -13.16
CA LYS A 217 12.17 11.01 -13.99
C LYS A 217 11.80 10.28 -15.28
N ASP A 218 12.77 9.73 -16.01
CA ASP A 218 12.53 8.95 -17.23
C ASP A 218 11.64 7.73 -16.95
N LEU A 219 11.91 6.97 -15.88
CA LEU A 219 11.08 5.83 -15.49
C LEU A 219 9.63 6.23 -15.20
N LYS A 220 9.42 7.41 -14.59
CA LYS A 220 8.08 7.92 -14.28
C LYS A 220 7.36 8.36 -15.54
N LEU A 221 8.02 9.12 -16.41
CA LEU A 221 7.49 9.54 -17.72
C LEU A 221 7.26 8.35 -18.68
N ALA A 222 8.04 7.28 -18.57
CA ALA A 222 7.85 6.07 -19.38
C ALA A 222 6.49 5.39 -19.15
N ASN A 223 5.84 5.64 -18.01
CA ASN A 223 4.49 5.10 -17.78
C ASN A 223 3.45 5.66 -18.75
N THR A 224 3.55 6.92 -19.14
CA THR A 224 2.59 7.60 -20.03
C THR A 224 2.67 7.08 -21.47
N LYS A 225 3.83 6.54 -21.84
CA LYS A 225 4.10 5.91 -23.14
C LYS A 225 3.59 4.47 -23.23
N SER A 226 3.01 3.93 -22.16
CA SER A 226 2.42 2.59 -22.18
C SER A 226 1.29 2.51 -23.19
N TRP A 227 1.11 1.33 -23.79
CA TRP A 227 -0.04 1.08 -24.64
C TRP A 227 -1.36 1.19 -23.89
N GLY A 228 -1.39 0.85 -22.59
CA GLY A 228 -2.58 1.05 -21.77
C GLY A 228 -2.28 0.98 -20.27
N PHE A 229 -3.29 1.31 -19.48
CA PHE A 229 -3.20 1.38 -18.03
C PHE A 229 -4.22 0.42 -17.42
N VAL A 230 -3.81 -0.32 -16.40
CA VAL A 230 -4.70 -1.18 -15.64
C VAL A 230 -4.72 -0.74 -14.18
N PHE A 231 -5.90 -0.43 -13.67
CA PHE A 231 -6.13 0.08 -12.32
C PHE A 231 -6.86 -0.93 -11.46
N ASN A 232 -6.36 -1.15 -10.25
CA ASN A 232 -7.12 -1.78 -9.18
C ASN A 232 -8.08 -0.74 -8.55
N SER A 233 -9.10 -0.33 -9.31
CA SER A 233 -10.11 0.64 -8.91
C SER A 233 -11.40 0.38 -9.68
N PHE A 234 -12.47 1.13 -9.38
CA PHE A 234 -13.81 0.99 -9.96
C PHE A 234 -14.45 2.35 -10.23
N GLU A 235 -15.45 2.37 -11.11
CA GLU A 235 -16.02 3.61 -11.67
C GLU A 235 -16.53 4.58 -10.61
N ALA A 236 -17.25 4.03 -9.63
CA ALA A 236 -17.90 4.78 -8.59
C ALA A 236 -16.96 5.62 -7.72
N MET A 237 -15.68 5.24 -7.67
CA MET A 237 -14.66 5.85 -6.82
C MET A 237 -13.78 6.84 -7.57
N GLU A 238 -13.43 6.58 -8.83
CA GLU A 238 -12.43 7.38 -9.56
C GLU A 238 -12.74 7.60 -11.05
N GLY A 239 -14.01 7.49 -11.47
CA GLY A 239 -14.41 7.59 -12.88
C GLY A 239 -13.94 8.87 -13.58
N GLU A 240 -14.07 10.02 -12.92
CA GLU A 240 -13.66 11.32 -13.48
C GLU A 240 -12.15 11.39 -13.77
N TYR A 241 -11.33 10.82 -12.88
CA TYR A 241 -9.88 10.74 -13.07
C TYR A 241 -9.48 9.78 -14.19
N MET A 242 -10.24 8.69 -14.38
CA MET A 242 -10.04 7.80 -15.52
C MET A 242 -10.39 8.48 -16.84
N ASP A 243 -11.45 9.28 -16.87
CA ASP A 243 -11.83 10.06 -18.06
C ASP A 243 -10.85 11.17 -18.35
N TYR A 244 -10.31 11.83 -17.32
CA TYR A 244 -9.17 12.73 -17.46
C TYR A 244 -7.97 12.02 -18.12
N LEU A 245 -7.56 10.85 -17.62
CA LEU A 245 -6.45 10.09 -18.21
C LEU A 245 -6.70 9.70 -19.66
N LYS A 246 -7.93 9.30 -20.03
CA LYS A 246 -8.28 8.99 -21.43
C LYS A 246 -8.07 10.19 -22.34
N LYS A 247 -8.48 11.37 -21.89
CA LYS A 247 -8.34 12.64 -22.63
C LYS A 247 -6.86 13.03 -22.74
N THR A 248 -6.14 13.04 -21.63
CA THR A 248 -4.72 13.47 -21.57
C THR A 248 -3.80 12.53 -22.34
N LEU A 249 -4.04 11.22 -22.27
CA LEU A 249 -3.24 10.21 -23.00
C LEU A 249 -3.73 9.96 -24.43
N ASN A 250 -4.81 10.63 -24.84
CA ASN A 250 -5.44 10.51 -26.16
C ASN A 250 -5.73 9.06 -26.59
N HIS A 251 -6.21 8.23 -25.65
CA HIS A 251 -6.65 6.86 -25.95
C HIS A 251 -7.62 6.28 -24.92
N ASP A 252 -8.42 5.31 -25.34
CA ASP A 252 -9.44 4.68 -24.51
C ASP A 252 -8.94 3.51 -23.64
N ARG A 253 -7.66 3.12 -23.75
CA ARG A 253 -7.03 1.92 -23.15
C ARG A 253 -6.71 2.08 -21.65
N ILE A 254 -7.70 2.55 -20.90
CA ILE A 254 -7.72 2.66 -19.45
C ILE A 254 -8.68 1.59 -18.92
N PHE A 255 -8.15 0.60 -18.20
CA PHE A 255 -8.87 -0.58 -17.75
C PHE A 255 -8.99 -0.57 -16.23
N ARG A 256 -10.21 -0.41 -15.73
CA ARG A 256 -10.55 -0.56 -14.31
C ARG A 256 -11.00 -1.99 -14.04
N VAL A 257 -10.26 -2.71 -13.21
CA VAL A 257 -10.52 -4.12 -12.94
C VAL A 257 -10.75 -4.42 -11.47
N GLY A 258 -10.77 -3.39 -10.62
CA GLY A 258 -10.93 -3.54 -9.18
C GLY A 258 -12.39 -3.49 -8.69
N PRO A 259 -12.62 -3.64 -7.38
CA PRO A 259 -11.61 -3.95 -6.36
C PRO A 259 -11.15 -5.42 -6.42
N LEU A 260 -9.84 -5.63 -6.61
CA LEU A 260 -9.25 -6.96 -6.82
C LEU A 260 -9.20 -7.83 -5.57
N ASN A 261 -9.41 -7.27 -4.38
CA ASN A 261 -9.58 -8.03 -3.14
C ASN A 261 -10.88 -8.84 -3.11
N LEU A 262 -11.87 -8.53 -3.96
CA LEU A 262 -13.04 -9.38 -4.19
C LEU A 262 -12.76 -10.53 -5.17
N ALA A 263 -11.72 -10.41 -6.00
CA ALA A 263 -11.35 -11.43 -6.96
C ALA A 263 -10.59 -12.58 -6.27
N GLY A 264 -11.31 -13.67 -5.99
CA GLY A 264 -10.73 -14.91 -5.45
C GLY A 264 -10.85 -15.08 -3.94
N LEU A 265 -11.98 -14.69 -3.35
CA LEU A 265 -12.49 -15.15 -2.05
C LEU A 265 -12.89 -16.63 -2.13
N GLY A 266 -11.90 -17.49 -2.38
CA GLY A 266 -11.98 -18.93 -2.10
C GLY A 266 -11.42 -19.17 -0.70
N ASN A 267 -12.28 -19.68 0.17
CA ASN A 267 -12.01 -20.06 1.57
C ASN A 267 -10.57 -20.52 1.83
N SER A 268 -9.90 -19.84 2.75
CA SER A 268 -8.63 -20.31 3.32
C SER A 268 -8.84 -20.70 4.78
N GLY A 269 -9.20 -21.98 4.97
CA GLY A 269 -8.83 -22.89 6.06
C GLY A 269 -9.03 -22.46 7.52
N SER A 270 -9.94 -23.15 8.21
CA SER A 270 -10.01 -23.20 9.66
C SER A 270 -8.95 -24.15 10.25
N GLY A 271 -8.48 -23.76 11.42
CA GLY A 271 -7.48 -24.40 12.27
C GLY A 271 -7.12 -23.32 13.28
N SER A 272 -7.00 -23.63 14.57
CA SER A 272 -6.94 -22.63 15.65
C SER A 272 -5.90 -21.53 15.40
N ASN A 273 -6.37 -20.42 14.83
CA ASN A 273 -5.58 -19.35 14.23
C ASN A 273 -5.84 -18.07 15.04
N PRO A 274 -4.87 -17.16 15.21
CA PRO A 274 -5.12 -15.82 15.77
C PRO A 274 -6.37 -15.13 15.22
N ASN A 275 -6.75 -15.44 13.97
CA ASN A 275 -8.02 -15.05 13.38
C ASN A 275 -9.24 -15.50 14.20
N ASP A 276 -9.29 -16.74 14.67
CA ASP A 276 -10.44 -17.28 15.41
C ASP A 276 -10.62 -16.54 16.73
N ARG A 277 -9.54 -16.30 17.50
CA ARG A 277 -9.61 -15.53 18.75
C ARG A 277 -10.11 -14.10 18.51
N VAL A 278 -9.63 -13.45 17.46
CA VAL A 278 -10.04 -12.09 17.12
C VAL A 278 -11.50 -12.04 16.74
N LEU A 279 -11.95 -12.97 15.90
CA LEU A 279 -13.34 -13.05 15.46
C LEU A 279 -14.28 -13.38 16.63
N THR A 280 -13.93 -14.33 17.50
CA THR A 280 -14.72 -14.62 18.72
C THR A 280 -14.84 -13.41 19.65
N TRP A 281 -13.80 -12.60 19.78
CA TRP A 281 -13.90 -11.35 20.55
C TRP A 281 -14.82 -10.33 19.88
N LEU A 282 -14.78 -10.24 18.55
CA LEU A 282 -15.64 -9.38 17.76
C LEU A 282 -17.11 -9.83 17.80
N ASP A 283 -17.39 -11.14 17.86
CA ASP A 283 -18.75 -11.70 17.99
C ASP A 283 -19.44 -11.21 19.28
N GLY A 284 -18.66 -10.95 20.34
CA GLY A 284 -19.16 -10.40 21.60
C GLY A 284 -19.36 -8.87 21.61
N CYS A 285 -19.04 -8.18 20.51
CA CYS A 285 -19.10 -6.73 20.43
C CYS A 285 -20.38 -6.24 19.72
N PRO A 286 -20.98 -5.10 20.15
CA PRO A 286 -22.09 -4.50 19.43
C PRO A 286 -21.72 -4.14 17.98
N LYS A 287 -22.73 -4.16 17.10
CA LYS A 287 -22.59 -3.76 15.69
C LYS A 287 -21.97 -2.36 15.56
N GLU A 288 -21.04 -2.22 14.61
CA GLU A 288 -20.39 -0.96 14.24
C GLU A 288 -19.75 -0.18 15.41
N SER A 289 -19.36 -0.89 16.48
CA SER A 289 -18.83 -0.32 17.72
C SER A 289 -17.31 -0.44 17.88
N VAL A 290 -16.64 -1.19 16.99
CA VAL A 290 -15.21 -1.49 17.06
C VAL A 290 -14.45 -0.71 15.99
N VAL A 291 -13.30 -0.15 16.37
CA VAL A 291 -12.29 0.40 15.45
C VAL A 291 -11.19 -0.64 15.24
N TYR A 292 -10.97 -1.04 13.99
CA TYR A 292 -9.76 -1.75 13.61
C TYR A 292 -8.61 -0.77 13.37
N VAL A 293 -7.42 -1.04 13.90
CA VAL A 293 -6.25 -0.14 13.82
C VAL A 293 -5.08 -0.88 13.18
N CYS A 294 -4.65 -0.43 12.01
CA CYS A 294 -3.50 -0.99 11.29
C CYS A 294 -2.85 -0.01 10.31
N PHE A 295 -1.52 0.09 10.35
CA PHE A 295 -0.72 0.98 9.50
C PHE A 295 -0.05 0.23 8.33
N GLY A 296 -0.67 -0.86 7.88
CA GLY A 296 -0.24 -1.61 6.71
C GLY A 296 1.01 -2.46 6.92
N SER A 297 1.52 -3.02 5.82
CA SER A 297 2.57 -4.05 5.86
C SER A 297 3.97 -3.50 6.17
N GLN A 298 4.25 -2.24 5.81
CA GLN A 298 5.62 -1.71 5.77
C GLN A 298 5.92 -0.70 6.89
N LYS A 299 4.93 -0.12 7.55
CA LYS A 299 5.15 0.93 8.55
C LYS A 299 5.42 0.33 9.93
N LEU A 300 6.37 0.95 10.63
CA LEU A 300 6.58 0.81 12.07
C LEU A 300 6.42 2.21 12.64
N LEU A 301 5.56 2.36 13.64
CA LEU A 301 5.36 3.64 14.31
C LEU A 301 6.52 3.90 15.28
N LYS A 302 6.87 5.18 15.43
CA LYS A 302 7.86 5.62 16.42
C LYS A 302 7.28 5.50 17.83
N ARG A 303 8.17 5.52 18.84
CA ARG A 303 7.79 5.49 20.26
C ARG A 303 6.70 6.50 20.59
N ASP A 304 6.95 7.77 20.31
CA ASP A 304 6.00 8.86 20.63
C ASP A 304 4.64 8.68 19.90
N GLN A 305 4.64 8.11 18.68
CA GLN A 305 3.41 7.82 17.94
C GLN A 305 2.62 6.65 18.55
N ILE A 306 3.30 5.60 19.01
CA ILE A 306 2.68 4.46 19.71
C ILE A 306 2.10 4.91 21.04
N GLU A 307 2.83 5.73 21.81
CA GLU A 307 2.37 6.30 23.09
C GLU A 307 1.13 7.16 22.87
N ALA A 308 1.17 8.09 21.91
CA ALA A 308 0.03 8.96 21.62
C ALA A 308 -1.20 8.18 21.12
N LEU A 309 -1.00 7.18 20.26
CA LEU A 309 -2.09 6.31 19.78
C LEU A 309 -2.70 5.49 20.92
N ALA A 310 -1.89 4.92 21.81
CA ALA A 310 -2.38 4.17 22.96
C ALA A 310 -3.24 5.06 23.87
N VAL A 311 -2.74 6.24 24.24
CA VAL A 311 -3.49 7.20 25.07
C VAL A 311 -4.76 7.67 24.35
N GLY A 312 -4.71 7.96 23.06
CA GLY A 312 -5.88 8.36 22.29
C GLY A 312 -6.95 7.26 22.21
N LEU A 313 -6.56 6.00 22.00
CA LEU A 313 -7.48 4.86 22.02
C LEU A 313 -8.13 4.69 23.40
N GLU A 314 -7.35 4.81 24.48
CA GLU A 314 -7.85 4.77 25.86
C GLU A 314 -8.89 5.88 26.10
N LYS A 315 -8.54 7.13 25.78
CA LYS A 315 -9.41 8.32 25.95
C LYS A 315 -10.65 8.29 25.08
N SER A 316 -10.62 7.65 23.91
CA SER A 316 -11.77 7.56 23.01
C SER A 316 -12.97 6.81 23.60
N GLY A 317 -12.73 5.96 24.61
CA GLY A 317 -13.73 5.05 25.17
C GLY A 317 -14.20 3.96 24.20
N THR A 318 -13.74 3.97 22.94
CA THR A 318 -14.23 3.09 21.87
C THR A 318 -13.61 1.71 21.97
N ARG A 319 -14.33 0.68 21.51
CA ARG A 319 -13.76 -0.67 21.39
C ARG A 319 -12.77 -0.72 20.24
N PHE A 320 -11.67 -1.45 20.37
CA PHE A 320 -10.70 -1.52 19.28
C PHE A 320 -9.98 -2.86 19.17
N VAL A 321 -9.59 -3.19 17.94
CA VAL A 321 -8.59 -4.22 17.63
C VAL A 321 -7.39 -3.54 17.02
N TRP A 322 -6.24 -3.60 17.69
CA TRP A 322 -5.02 -2.93 17.25
C TRP A 322 -3.94 -3.92 16.88
N VAL A 323 -3.59 -3.97 15.58
CA VAL A 323 -2.47 -4.75 15.08
C VAL A 323 -1.19 -3.93 15.22
N VAL A 324 -0.35 -4.33 16.16
CA VAL A 324 0.92 -3.68 16.48
C VAL A 324 2.05 -4.43 15.82
N LYS A 325 2.95 -3.67 15.20
CA LYS A 325 4.26 -4.15 14.81
C LYS A 325 5.30 -3.51 15.70
N THR A 326 5.90 -4.31 16.54
CA THR A 326 6.97 -3.85 17.43
C THR A 326 8.31 -3.91 16.72
N GLY A 327 9.14 -2.89 16.95
CA GLY A 327 10.58 -2.98 16.69
C GLY A 327 11.28 -3.79 17.78
N LYS A 328 12.58 -4.02 17.58
CA LYS A 328 13.45 -4.52 18.65
C LYS A 328 13.82 -3.36 19.57
N GLN A 329 13.90 -3.62 20.88
CA GLN A 329 14.32 -2.62 21.85
C GLN A 329 15.62 -1.92 21.41
N GLY A 330 15.61 -0.58 21.36
CA GLY A 330 16.75 0.25 20.94
C GLY A 330 16.78 0.68 19.46
N ASP A 331 15.81 0.30 18.63
CA ASP A 331 15.76 0.70 17.21
C ASP A 331 14.96 1.98 16.92
N GLY A 332 14.38 2.59 17.96
CA GLY A 332 13.58 3.82 17.87
C GLY A 332 12.12 3.61 17.45
N PHE A 333 11.68 2.36 17.22
CA PHE A 333 10.26 2.04 17.05
C PHE A 333 9.58 1.84 18.40
N GLY A 334 8.28 2.15 18.45
CA GLY A 334 7.53 2.08 19.69
C GLY A 334 7.15 0.66 20.09
N ILE A 335 7.05 0.46 21.40
CA ILE A 335 6.44 -0.70 22.04
C ILE A 335 5.18 -0.19 22.73
N VAL A 336 4.14 -1.03 22.77
CA VAL A 336 2.90 -0.70 23.50
C VAL A 336 3.25 -0.35 24.95
N PRO A 337 2.74 0.77 25.51
CA PRO A 337 3.10 1.19 26.86
C PRO A 337 2.73 0.16 27.91
N ASP A 338 3.54 0.06 28.96
CA ASP A 338 3.27 -0.84 30.09
C ASP A 338 1.93 -0.50 30.76
N GLY A 339 1.19 -1.54 31.17
CA GLY A 339 -0.13 -1.39 31.77
C GLY A 339 -1.26 -1.05 30.79
N PHE A 340 -0.98 -0.83 29.50
CA PHE A 340 -2.00 -0.41 28.53
C PHE A 340 -3.08 -1.47 28.31
N GLU A 341 -2.67 -2.73 28.14
CA GLU A 341 -3.61 -3.83 27.89
C GLU A 341 -4.52 -4.08 29.09
N GLU A 342 -4.02 -3.87 30.31
CA GLU A 342 -4.78 -3.92 31.55
C GLU A 342 -5.80 -2.77 31.64
N ARG A 343 -5.40 -1.54 31.30
CA ARG A 343 -6.29 -0.36 31.33
C ARG A 343 -7.43 -0.44 30.31
N VAL A 344 -7.22 -1.11 29.19
CA VAL A 344 -8.22 -1.28 28.12
C VAL A 344 -8.89 -2.66 28.13
N ALA A 345 -8.65 -3.47 29.17
CA ALA A 345 -9.20 -4.82 29.29
C ALA A 345 -10.73 -4.82 29.07
N GLY A 346 -11.21 -5.76 28.25
CA GLY A 346 -12.63 -5.87 27.88
C GLY A 346 -13.11 -4.93 26.77
N ARG A 347 -12.34 -3.89 26.40
CA ARG A 347 -12.69 -2.97 25.28
C ARG A 347 -11.64 -2.95 24.17
N GLY A 348 -10.39 -3.24 24.48
CA GLY A 348 -9.29 -3.25 23.52
C GLY A 348 -8.63 -4.61 23.41
N MET A 349 -8.22 -4.97 22.21
CA MET A 349 -7.39 -6.15 21.95
C MET A 349 -6.17 -5.77 21.12
N VAL A 350 -4.98 -6.05 21.66
CA VAL A 350 -3.70 -5.81 21.00
C VAL A 350 -3.19 -7.10 20.36
N ILE A 351 -2.88 -7.05 19.06
CA ILE A 351 -2.44 -8.19 18.28
C ILE A 351 -1.04 -7.91 17.74
N ARG A 352 -0.09 -8.80 18.07
CA ARG A 352 1.31 -8.75 17.57
C ARG A 352 1.58 -9.72 16.43
N GLU A 353 0.63 -10.63 16.19
CA GLU A 353 0.72 -11.69 15.18
C GLU A 353 0.07 -11.25 13.87
N TRP A 354 0.24 -12.05 12.82
CA TRP A 354 -0.48 -11.81 11.57
C TRP A 354 -1.96 -12.17 11.76
N VAL A 355 -2.84 -11.30 11.25
CA VAL A 355 -4.29 -11.53 11.18
C VAL A 355 -4.81 -11.18 9.79
N SER A 356 -5.93 -11.80 9.44
CA SER A 356 -6.70 -11.52 8.23
C SER A 356 -7.43 -10.20 8.39
N GLN A 357 -6.78 -9.12 7.93
CA GLN A 357 -7.39 -7.78 7.88
C GLN A 357 -8.73 -7.78 7.14
N VAL A 358 -8.84 -8.56 6.06
CA VAL A 358 -10.11 -8.70 5.30
C VAL A 358 -11.21 -9.28 6.18
N SER A 359 -10.92 -10.32 6.96
CA SER A 359 -11.89 -10.96 7.86
C SER A 359 -12.34 -10.00 8.96
N ILE A 360 -11.41 -9.24 9.56
CA ILE A 360 -11.73 -8.24 10.58
C ILE A 360 -12.60 -7.12 9.99
N LEU A 361 -12.18 -6.53 8.86
CA LEU A 361 -12.90 -5.42 8.22
C LEU A 361 -14.28 -5.82 7.69
N SER A 362 -14.51 -7.11 7.44
CA SER A 362 -15.81 -7.64 7.00
C SER A 362 -16.73 -8.01 8.18
N HIS A 363 -16.25 -7.97 9.41
CA HIS A 363 -17.02 -8.31 10.59
C HIS A 363 -17.99 -7.19 10.98
N GLU A 364 -19.24 -7.51 11.31
CA GLU A 364 -20.31 -6.51 11.55
C GLU A 364 -20.07 -5.58 12.76
N ALA A 365 -19.34 -6.06 13.77
CA ALA A 365 -18.92 -5.25 14.91
C ALA A 365 -17.97 -4.11 14.53
N VAL A 366 -17.24 -4.22 13.40
CA VAL A 366 -16.27 -3.21 12.98
C VAL A 366 -16.99 -2.08 12.23
N GLY A 367 -16.96 -0.89 12.81
CA GLY A 367 -17.56 0.31 12.22
C GLY A 367 -16.54 1.33 11.72
N GLY A 368 -15.27 1.21 12.15
CA GLY A 368 -14.20 2.14 11.81
C GLY A 368 -12.87 1.45 11.52
N PHE A 369 -12.07 2.07 10.67
CA PHE A 369 -10.72 1.61 10.33
C PHE A 369 -9.72 2.76 10.42
N LEU A 370 -8.90 2.77 11.47
CA LEU A 370 -7.75 3.65 11.58
C LEU A 370 -6.60 3.13 10.73
N SER A 371 -6.30 3.89 9.67
CA SER A 371 -5.47 3.44 8.57
C SER A 371 -4.52 4.53 8.09
N HIS A 372 -3.32 4.08 7.70
CA HIS A 372 -2.38 4.88 6.93
C HIS A 372 -2.85 5.26 5.50
N CYS A 373 -4.03 4.83 5.05
CA CYS A 373 -4.57 5.13 3.71
C CYS A 373 -3.74 4.57 2.52
N GLY A 374 -2.99 3.48 2.71
CA GLY A 374 -2.41 2.74 1.58
C GLY A 374 -3.50 2.10 0.72
N TRP A 375 -3.39 2.16 -0.61
CA TRP A 375 -4.49 1.87 -1.53
C TRP A 375 -5.16 0.49 -1.34
N ASN A 376 -4.38 -0.58 -1.12
CA ASN A 376 -4.98 -1.90 -0.85
C ASN A 376 -5.80 -1.92 0.45
N SER A 377 -5.31 -1.27 1.51
CA SER A 377 -6.07 -1.13 2.76
C SER A 377 -7.33 -0.28 2.57
N VAL A 378 -7.26 0.75 1.73
CA VAL A 378 -8.45 1.55 1.37
C VAL A 378 -9.50 0.67 0.70
N LEU A 379 -9.13 -0.12 -0.32
CA LEU A 379 -10.07 -1.01 -1.00
C LEU A 379 -10.65 -2.10 -0.07
N GLU A 380 -9.85 -2.63 0.85
CA GLU A 380 -10.33 -3.57 1.87
C GLU A 380 -11.33 -2.91 2.84
N GLY A 381 -11.07 -1.66 3.25
CA GLY A 381 -12.00 -0.89 4.08
C GLY A 381 -13.30 -0.53 3.37
N VAL A 382 -13.21 -0.12 2.10
CA VAL A 382 -14.38 0.16 1.24
C VAL A 382 -15.23 -1.09 1.06
N VAL A 383 -14.62 -2.23 0.78
CA VAL A 383 -15.35 -3.51 0.66
C VAL A 383 -15.92 -3.97 2.01
N GLY A 384 -15.25 -3.67 3.13
CA GLY A 384 -15.80 -3.86 4.46
C GLY A 384 -17.06 -3.00 4.71
N GLY A 385 -17.12 -1.82 4.09
CA GLY A 385 -18.16 -0.82 4.33
C GLY A 385 -17.94 -0.06 5.63
N VAL A 386 -16.68 0.09 6.02
CA VAL A 386 -16.29 0.75 7.27
C VAL A 386 -15.79 2.17 7.00
N MET A 387 -16.10 3.08 7.91
CA MET A 387 -15.57 4.45 7.86
C MET A 387 -14.06 4.45 8.11
N ILE A 388 -13.31 5.27 7.39
CA ILE A 388 -11.84 5.34 7.54
C ILE A 388 -11.46 6.52 8.45
N LEU A 389 -10.70 6.23 9.51
CA LEU A 389 -9.99 7.20 10.33
C LEU A 389 -8.59 7.38 9.72
N ALA A 390 -8.44 8.39 8.88
CA ALA A 390 -7.30 8.57 8.00
C ALA A 390 -6.09 9.18 8.72
N TRP A 391 -4.96 8.48 8.65
CA TRP A 391 -3.66 8.96 9.11
C TRP A 391 -2.58 8.75 8.03
N PRO A 392 -2.62 9.50 6.92
CA PRO A 392 -1.63 9.37 5.84
C PRO A 392 -0.23 9.74 6.31
N MET A 393 0.78 9.00 5.84
CA MET A 393 2.17 9.17 6.28
C MET A 393 3.16 9.34 5.13
N GLU A 394 2.97 8.67 4.00
CA GLU A 394 3.94 8.65 2.88
C GLU A 394 3.33 8.20 1.55
N ALA A 395 4.15 8.12 0.50
CA ALA A 395 3.78 7.61 -0.83
C ALA A 395 2.52 8.32 -1.39
N ASP A 396 1.52 7.56 -1.82
CA ASP A 396 0.22 8.00 -2.34
C ASP A 396 -0.82 8.25 -1.24
N GLN A 397 -0.48 8.03 0.03
CA GLN A 397 -1.46 7.99 1.12
C GLN A 397 -2.18 9.33 1.34
N PHE A 398 -1.49 10.45 1.15
CA PHE A 398 -2.12 11.78 1.28
C PHE A 398 -3.16 12.03 0.20
N VAL A 399 -2.86 11.59 -1.04
CA VAL A 399 -3.80 11.65 -2.17
C VAL A 399 -5.00 10.76 -1.89
N ASN A 400 -4.76 9.53 -1.44
CA ASN A 400 -5.83 8.59 -1.08
C ASN A 400 -6.70 9.14 0.07
N ALA A 401 -6.09 9.73 1.10
CA ALA A 401 -6.82 10.34 2.20
C ALA A 401 -7.66 11.54 1.74
N ARG A 402 -7.15 12.37 0.83
CA ARG A 402 -7.92 13.47 0.24
C ARG A 402 -9.16 12.94 -0.49
N LEU A 403 -9.00 11.98 -1.39
CA LEU A 403 -10.11 11.34 -2.11
C LEU A 403 -11.20 10.85 -1.15
N LEU A 404 -10.80 10.16 -0.07
CA LEU A 404 -11.74 9.58 0.88
C LEU A 404 -12.47 10.62 1.75
N VAL A 405 -11.77 11.68 2.15
CA VAL A 405 -12.29 12.71 3.07
C VAL A 405 -13.11 13.77 2.32
N GLU A 406 -12.62 14.21 1.16
CA GLU A 406 -13.16 15.40 0.47
C GLU A 406 -14.15 15.03 -0.64
N GLU A 407 -13.92 13.93 -1.35
CA GLU A 407 -14.76 13.54 -2.50
C GLU A 407 -15.73 12.43 -2.13
N MET A 408 -15.24 11.32 -1.58
CA MET A 408 -16.07 10.15 -1.27
C MET A 408 -16.87 10.32 0.03
N ARG A 409 -16.44 11.21 0.93
CA ARG A 409 -17.07 11.45 2.24
C ARG A 409 -17.26 10.17 3.07
N VAL A 410 -16.25 9.29 3.06
CA VAL A 410 -16.24 8.02 3.82
C VAL A 410 -15.16 8.00 4.91
N ALA A 411 -14.46 9.12 5.11
CA ALA A 411 -13.33 9.20 6.01
C ALA A 411 -13.26 10.55 6.75
N VAL A 412 -12.61 10.52 7.90
CA VAL A 412 -12.19 11.70 8.66
C VAL A 412 -10.68 11.64 8.89
N ARG A 413 -9.98 12.77 8.82
CA ARG A 413 -8.53 12.83 9.05
C ARG A 413 -8.26 12.99 10.54
N VAL A 414 -7.51 12.05 11.12
CA VAL A 414 -7.15 12.07 12.56
C VAL A 414 -5.74 12.58 12.83
N CYS A 415 -4.84 12.47 11.85
CA CYS A 415 -3.48 12.99 11.87
C CYS A 415 -2.92 12.94 10.45
N GLU A 416 -1.78 13.57 10.20
CA GLU A 416 -1.07 13.46 8.91
C GLU A 416 0.43 13.62 9.11
N GLY A 417 1.24 12.88 8.34
CA GLY A 417 2.69 13.01 8.31
C GLY A 417 3.46 11.81 8.85
N HIS A 418 4.64 11.57 8.27
CA HIS A 418 5.52 10.45 8.62
C HIS A 418 6.00 10.51 10.09
N ASP A 419 6.33 11.72 10.55
CA ASP A 419 6.94 11.98 11.87
C ASP A 419 5.99 12.64 12.87
N SER A 420 4.78 12.97 12.43
CA SER A 420 3.78 13.64 13.26
C SER A 420 3.33 12.73 14.39
N VAL A 421 3.23 13.31 15.57
CA VAL A 421 2.67 12.69 16.77
C VAL A 421 1.35 13.41 17.03
N PRO A 422 0.20 12.73 16.97
CA PRO A 422 -1.08 13.38 17.24
C PRO A 422 -1.15 13.79 18.70
N ASP A 423 -1.89 14.86 18.97
CA ASP A 423 -2.35 15.13 20.33
C ASP A 423 -3.29 13.99 20.76
N PRO A 424 -2.98 13.26 21.84
CA PRO A 424 -3.79 12.12 22.26
C PRO A 424 -5.22 12.49 22.66
N ASP A 425 -5.43 13.69 23.20
CA ASP A 425 -6.77 14.18 23.57
C ASP A 425 -7.63 14.38 22.32
N GLU A 426 -7.10 15.09 21.34
CA GLU A 426 -7.78 15.30 20.06
C GLU A 426 -8.00 13.99 19.30
N LEU A 427 -7.00 13.09 19.27
CA LEU A 427 -7.14 11.77 18.65
C LEU A 427 -8.27 10.97 19.30
N GLY A 428 -8.32 10.94 20.63
CA GLY A 428 -9.36 10.24 21.37
C GLY A 428 -10.75 10.83 21.11
N ARG A 429 -10.84 12.17 21.10
CA ARG A 429 -12.08 12.90 20.79
C ARG A 429 -12.61 12.56 19.40
N VAL A 430 -11.78 12.71 18.37
CA VAL A 430 -12.19 12.44 16.97
C VAL A 430 -12.60 10.98 16.79
N ILE A 431 -11.83 10.01 17.32
CA ILE A 431 -12.21 8.59 17.27
C ILE A 431 -13.57 8.37 17.94
N GLY A 432 -13.75 8.88 19.15
CA GLY A 432 -14.97 8.69 19.94
C GLY A 432 -16.20 9.31 19.29
N GLU A 433 -16.10 10.54 18.79
CA GLU A 433 -17.19 11.24 18.11
C GLU A 433 -17.59 10.55 16.80
N SER A 434 -16.61 10.26 15.92
CA SER A 434 -16.90 9.62 14.63
C SER A 434 -17.48 8.21 14.79
N MET A 435 -17.15 7.52 15.88
CA MET A 435 -17.71 6.19 16.15
C MET A 435 -19.10 6.22 16.77
N ARG A 436 -19.51 7.33 17.41
CA ARG A 436 -20.88 7.55 17.91
C ARG A 436 -21.83 8.07 16.84
N GLU A 437 -21.30 8.75 15.83
CA GLU A 437 -22.09 9.28 14.72
C GLU A 437 -22.78 8.14 13.95
N MET A 438 -24.12 8.24 13.85
CA MET A 438 -24.95 7.30 13.09
C MET A 438 -25.28 7.88 11.72
N GLY A 439 -25.25 7.04 10.69
CA GLY A 439 -25.76 7.38 9.35
C GLY A 439 -24.84 8.24 8.48
N GLY A 440 -24.04 9.17 9.04
CA GLY A 440 -23.18 10.08 8.27
C GLY A 440 -22.06 9.38 7.47
N LEU A 441 -20.82 9.45 7.94
CA LEU A 441 -19.68 8.82 7.24
C LEU A 441 -19.82 7.28 7.13
N LYS A 442 -20.43 6.63 8.14
CA LYS A 442 -20.70 5.17 8.11
C LYS A 442 -21.74 4.79 7.04
N GLY A 443 -22.76 5.61 6.83
CA GLY A 443 -23.75 5.37 5.77
C GLY A 443 -23.12 5.51 4.39
N LYS A 444 -22.33 6.57 4.18
CA LYS A 444 -21.55 6.76 2.94
C LYS A 444 -20.58 5.61 2.67
N ALA A 445 -19.93 5.07 3.70
CA ALA A 445 -19.06 3.90 3.56
C ALA A 445 -19.84 2.65 3.09
N LYS A 446 -21.07 2.45 3.57
CA LYS A 446 -21.95 1.34 3.13
C LYS A 446 -22.45 1.54 1.70
N GLU A 447 -22.88 2.75 1.34
CA GLU A 447 -23.24 3.08 -0.05
C GLU A 447 -22.08 2.80 -1.01
N LEU A 448 -20.85 3.21 -0.63
CA LEU A 448 -19.67 2.96 -1.46
C LEU A 448 -19.34 1.46 -1.55
N LYS A 449 -19.53 0.69 -0.46
CA LYS A 449 -19.43 -0.78 -0.48
C LYS A 449 -20.39 -1.39 -1.50
N GLU A 450 -21.65 -0.99 -1.50
CA GLU A 450 -22.67 -1.49 -2.44
C GLU A 450 -22.23 -1.25 -3.90
N ARG A 451 -21.77 -0.04 -4.21
CA ARG A 451 -21.24 0.30 -5.54
C ARG A 451 -19.98 -0.50 -5.90
N ALA A 452 -19.13 -0.81 -4.91
CA ALA A 452 -17.95 -1.64 -5.10
C ALA A 452 -18.31 -3.10 -5.41
N LEU A 453 -19.33 -3.65 -4.73
CA LEU A 453 -19.86 -4.99 -4.98
C LEU A 453 -20.55 -5.06 -6.35
N GLU A 454 -21.37 -4.07 -6.69
CA GLU A 454 -22.03 -3.95 -7.98
C GLU A 454 -21.01 -3.96 -9.14
N ALA A 455 -19.90 -3.24 -8.98
CA ALA A 455 -18.87 -3.14 -10.00
C ALA A 455 -18.25 -4.49 -10.40
N VAL A 456 -18.28 -5.49 -9.52
CA VAL A 456 -17.69 -6.83 -9.76
C VAL A 456 -18.72 -7.93 -10.01
N THR A 457 -20.01 -7.59 -10.10
CA THR A 457 -21.04 -8.53 -10.57
C THR A 457 -20.78 -8.94 -12.03
N ASN A 458 -21.46 -9.98 -12.53
CA ASN A 458 -21.29 -10.45 -13.92
C ASN A 458 -21.54 -9.34 -14.95
N GLU A 459 -22.48 -8.44 -14.66
CA GLU A 459 -22.79 -7.25 -15.46
C GLU A 459 -22.12 -5.99 -14.90
N GLY A 460 -21.19 -6.13 -13.97
CA GLY A 460 -20.51 -5.04 -13.30
C GLY A 460 -19.52 -4.32 -14.22
N SER A 461 -19.30 -3.03 -13.94
CA SER A 461 -18.44 -2.19 -14.77
C SER A 461 -16.98 -2.67 -14.83
N SER A 462 -16.46 -3.26 -13.75
CA SER A 462 -15.09 -3.80 -13.69
C SER A 462 -14.96 -5.13 -14.43
N VAL A 463 -15.98 -5.99 -14.37
CA VAL A 463 -16.02 -7.24 -15.16
C VAL A 463 -16.08 -6.92 -16.65
N ARG A 464 -16.93 -5.98 -17.08
CA ARG A 464 -16.95 -5.52 -18.48
C ARG A 464 -15.61 -4.96 -18.94
N ASN A 465 -14.94 -4.17 -18.09
CA ASN A 465 -13.62 -3.64 -18.42
C ASN A 465 -12.54 -4.72 -18.48
N LEU A 466 -12.61 -5.73 -17.62
CA LEU A 466 -11.73 -6.89 -17.66
C LEU A 466 -11.94 -7.70 -18.96
N VAL A 467 -13.19 -7.95 -19.36
CA VAL A 467 -13.51 -8.61 -20.64
C VAL A 467 -12.97 -7.79 -21.82
N ARG A 468 -13.15 -6.48 -21.80
CA ARG A 468 -12.60 -5.55 -22.81
C ARG A 468 -11.07 -5.60 -22.84
N PHE A 469 -10.41 -5.59 -21.68
CA PHE A 469 -8.96 -5.72 -21.56
C PHE A 469 -8.46 -7.03 -22.19
N VAL A 470 -9.07 -8.15 -21.80
CA VAL A 470 -8.77 -9.47 -22.37
C VAL A 470 -9.00 -9.52 -23.88
N GLY A 471 -10.12 -8.96 -24.36
CA GLY A 471 -10.43 -8.90 -25.79
C GLY A 471 -9.39 -8.10 -26.57
N LYS A 472 -8.91 -6.99 -26.02
CA LYS A 472 -7.83 -6.18 -26.60
C LYS A 472 -6.50 -6.97 -26.65
N LEU A 473 -6.17 -7.74 -25.61
CA LEU A 473 -4.98 -8.60 -25.60
C LEU A 473 -5.05 -9.74 -26.63
N ARG A 474 -6.20 -10.40 -26.76
CA ARG A 474 -6.39 -11.48 -27.75
C ARG A 474 -6.18 -11.01 -29.18
N LYS A 475 -6.59 -9.77 -29.50
CA LYS A 475 -6.35 -9.16 -30.81
C LYS A 475 -4.87 -8.95 -31.10
N LEU A 476 -4.02 -8.77 -30.08
CA LEU A 476 -2.58 -8.66 -30.30
C LEU A 476 -1.99 -10.01 -30.71
N GLN A 477 -2.49 -11.10 -30.13
CA GLN A 477 -2.04 -12.47 -30.44
C GLN A 477 -2.40 -12.92 -31.86
N SER A 478 -3.47 -12.40 -32.46
CA SER A 478 -3.89 -12.79 -33.81
C SER A 478 -3.11 -12.08 -34.94
N HIS A 479 -2.20 -11.14 -34.61
CA HIS A 479 -1.40 -10.39 -35.58
C HIS A 479 0.10 -10.77 -35.57
N THR A 480 0.46 -11.75 -34.74
CA THR A 480 1.74 -12.47 -34.71
C THR A 480 1.50 -13.89 -35.17
#